data_AF-F4PI63-F1
#
_entry.id   AF-F4PI63-F1
#
_cell.length_a   1.000
_cell.length_b   1.000
_cell.length_c   1.000
_cell.angle_alpha   90.00
_cell.angle_beta   90.00
_cell.angle_gamma   90.00
#
_symmetry.space_group_name_H-M   'P 1'
#
loop_
_entity.id
_entity.type
_entity.pdbx_description
1 polymer ?
#
loop_
_entity_poly.entity_id
_entity_poly.type
_entity_poly.pdbx_seq_one_letter_code
_entity_poly.pdbx_strand_id
1 'polypeptide(L)'
;MYQVKKFFPTPYLVEGLRVHRYDHWHTANQMLEHGHVGLLLDKINRGIVVPFQGNQAIELICEKVTDYDMFMQFYNLKRKSFLSKHLVSCAIKGGNIRIVTTLLDQVDPITLCTDNAYVVAVYSGRLDVLKLLVKRKVSYFATDVDRILIRDAIDAMEAFDFLKKSKQFKKTIPNAKKAELYNVKSSEPHFDTFIKYPDFLKRHPHMLDNIPYLTEYIRLLQCGLHVLCVKHELADPKINIQDLLNLDQFDSQLSQHVKPALVQYASLEDMPTIIRSLNFTALGYRQIFEAAAARQDEDAHLVVKLLHDSGMAIPNYWNGYKVGSQKTWDYVSPFLSPRCIPQFLPDTSVRRDTTKRIVEVICVCMSLETLRSNNQYSVSDCLYRAIANASVQSLEFVKAILQDPKYYRAVEMDLTKIASSGSILMIDYFKSLYPHLYKDHDQVLALVKSGQVDMLKHYITMQPKLKDLLQSGLITRKDIKDIMTGDHYEMFLYLLKKGYLEYYNGLQSTNSYRCNPTWNGIIIFAKNCHNRKETEEDEKEEEVEVREEEEKEEEEEEDDEDEEVEVEVQESEEEEKESKKIQPKRKKPAEKKKESKSNNTTRTTKKKIEQPKKKSKK
;
A
#
# COMPACT_ATOMS: atom_id res chain seq x y z
N MET A 1 12.87 42.46 -35.76
CA MET A 1 12.22 42.31 -34.44
C MET A 1 13.16 41.56 -33.51
N TYR A 2 13.09 41.76 -32.19
CA TYR A 2 13.81 40.92 -31.23
C TYR A 2 12.89 39.79 -30.74
N GLN A 3 13.21 38.55 -31.09
CA GLN A 3 12.58 37.39 -30.46
C GLN A 3 13.10 37.26 -29.02
N VAL A 4 12.21 37.40 -28.04
CA VAL A 4 12.53 37.16 -26.63
C VAL A 4 12.40 35.67 -26.36
N LYS A 5 13.52 34.92 -26.44
CA LYS A 5 13.57 33.53 -25.97
C LYS A 5 13.23 33.50 -24.47
N LYS A 6 12.01 33.10 -24.12
CA LYS A 6 11.58 32.90 -22.74
C LYS A 6 12.30 31.68 -22.17
N PHE A 7 13.28 31.92 -21.32
CA PHE A 7 13.94 30.86 -20.55
C PHE A 7 12.94 30.28 -19.54
N PHE A 8 12.51 29.04 -19.76
CA PHE A 8 11.84 28.25 -18.73
C PHE A 8 12.90 27.48 -17.91
N PRO A 9 12.84 27.49 -16.57
CA PRO A 9 13.79 26.74 -15.75
C PRO A 9 13.47 25.24 -15.81
N THR A 10 14.51 24.39 -15.79
CA THR A 10 14.36 22.94 -15.80
C THR A 10 13.70 22.42 -14.50
N PRO A 11 12.84 21.40 -14.56
CA PRO A 11 11.79 21.19 -13.55
C PRO A 11 12.21 20.47 -12.24
N TYR A 12 13.49 20.09 -12.08
CA TYR A 12 13.87 19.03 -11.13
C TYR A 12 14.46 19.46 -9.77
N LEU A 13 14.52 20.75 -9.43
CA LEU A 13 15.44 21.20 -8.36
C LEU A 13 14.92 22.21 -7.31
N VAL A 14 13.66 22.12 -6.84
CA VAL A 14 13.20 22.96 -5.70
C VAL A 14 12.23 22.31 -4.69
N GLU A 15 12.67 21.26 -3.99
CA GLU A 15 12.05 20.90 -2.71
C GLU A 15 12.22 22.06 -1.70
N GLY A 16 11.10 22.68 -1.28
CA GLY A 16 11.08 23.73 -0.25
C GLY A 16 10.52 25.08 -0.71
N LEU A 17 10.41 25.35 -2.01
CA LEU A 17 9.60 26.49 -2.48
C LEU A 17 8.12 26.19 -2.29
N ARG A 18 7.42 27.03 -1.54
CA ARG A 18 5.96 26.92 -1.41
C ARG A 18 5.30 27.30 -2.74
N VAL A 19 4.67 26.32 -3.39
CA VAL A 19 3.94 26.47 -4.64
C VAL A 19 2.64 27.25 -4.40
N HIS A 20 2.75 28.58 -4.41
CA HIS A 20 1.67 29.51 -4.01
C HIS A 20 1.10 30.36 -5.16
N ARG A 21 1.66 30.29 -6.37
CA ARG A 21 1.20 31.09 -7.53
C ARG A 21 0.73 30.19 -8.67
N TYR A 22 -0.19 30.71 -9.47
CA TYR A 22 -0.74 30.07 -10.67
C TYR A 22 0.34 29.51 -11.59
N ASP A 23 1.42 30.27 -11.80
CA ASP A 23 2.50 29.95 -12.73
C ASP A 23 3.50 28.91 -12.17
N HIS A 24 3.48 28.65 -10.86
CA HIS A 24 4.37 27.65 -10.26
C HIS A 24 3.87 26.21 -10.49
N TRP A 25 2.61 26.04 -10.88
CA TRP A 25 2.03 24.74 -11.23
C TRP A 25 2.28 24.46 -12.72
N HIS A 26 3.30 23.64 -13.01
CA HIS A 26 3.82 23.50 -14.37
C HIS A 26 3.59 22.12 -15.02
N THR A 27 3.31 21.04 -14.28
CA THR A 27 2.90 19.74 -14.87
C THR A 27 1.52 19.29 -14.39
N ALA A 28 0.86 18.46 -15.19
CA ALA A 28 -0.43 17.87 -14.84
C ALA A 28 -0.34 17.02 -13.56
N ASN A 29 0.73 16.23 -13.42
CA ASN A 29 0.99 15.34 -12.28
C ASN A 29 0.96 16.11 -10.96
N GLN A 30 1.74 17.20 -10.86
CA GLN A 30 1.78 18.07 -9.67
C GLN A 30 0.38 18.56 -9.28
N MET A 31 -0.39 19.06 -10.24
CA MET A 31 -1.74 19.60 -9.99
C MET A 31 -2.71 18.51 -9.54
N LEU A 32 -2.65 17.32 -10.13
CA LEU A 32 -3.53 16.19 -9.80
C LEU A 32 -3.20 15.60 -8.41
N GLU A 33 -1.92 15.45 -8.07
CA GLU A 33 -1.46 14.95 -6.77
C GLU A 33 -1.88 15.87 -5.61
N HIS A 34 -1.93 17.18 -5.85
CA HIS A 34 -2.39 18.20 -4.89
C HIS A 34 -3.90 18.49 -4.99
N GLY A 35 -4.65 17.76 -5.82
CA GLY A 35 -6.11 17.90 -5.97
C GLY A 35 -6.57 19.16 -6.72
N HIS A 36 -5.66 19.89 -7.37
CA HIS A 36 -5.92 21.11 -8.13
C HIS A 36 -6.48 20.83 -9.54
N VAL A 37 -7.44 19.90 -9.64
CA VAL A 37 -8.07 19.47 -10.92
C VAL A 37 -8.63 20.65 -11.72
N GLY A 38 -9.33 21.57 -11.06
CA GLY A 38 -9.91 22.75 -11.70
C GLY A 38 -8.87 23.76 -12.21
N LEU A 39 -7.67 23.81 -11.62
CA LEU A 39 -6.56 24.65 -12.11
C LEU A 39 -5.96 24.07 -13.39
N LEU A 40 -5.86 22.73 -13.46
CA LEU A 40 -5.39 22.03 -14.66
C LEU A 40 -6.36 22.26 -15.83
N LEU A 41 -7.67 22.14 -15.61
CA LEU A 41 -8.68 22.49 -16.63
C LEU A 41 -8.66 23.97 -17.00
N ASP A 42 -8.52 24.89 -16.04
CA ASP A 42 -8.46 26.33 -16.33
C ASP A 42 -7.24 26.72 -17.17
N LYS A 43 -6.07 26.11 -16.94
CA LYS A 43 -4.88 26.31 -17.80
C LYS A 43 -5.11 25.78 -19.22
N ILE A 44 -5.59 24.55 -19.33
CA ILE A 44 -5.90 23.87 -20.60
C ILE A 44 -6.91 24.69 -21.42
N ASN A 45 -8.01 25.12 -20.81
CA ASN A 45 -9.07 25.90 -21.45
C ASN A 45 -8.65 27.32 -21.86
N ARG A 46 -7.46 27.78 -21.46
CA ARG A 46 -6.82 29.05 -21.89
C ARG A 46 -5.75 28.85 -22.97
N GLY A 47 -5.57 27.63 -23.48
CA GLY A 47 -4.47 27.30 -24.40
C GLY A 47 -3.08 27.34 -23.73
N ILE A 48 -3.00 27.30 -22.40
CA ILE A 48 -1.71 27.18 -21.70
C ILE A 48 -1.27 25.73 -21.80
N VAL A 49 -0.19 25.49 -22.55
CA VAL A 49 0.45 24.17 -22.64
C VAL A 49 0.83 23.69 -21.23
N VAL A 50 0.30 22.54 -20.83
CA VAL A 50 0.66 21.85 -19.58
C VAL A 50 1.15 20.45 -19.95
N PRO A 51 2.44 20.10 -19.73
CA PRO A 51 2.95 18.75 -19.95
C PRO A 51 2.27 17.73 -19.05
N PHE A 52 1.88 16.60 -19.67
CA PHE A 52 1.40 15.39 -19.01
C PHE A 52 2.57 14.40 -18.96
N GLN A 53 3.12 14.13 -17.78
CA GLN A 53 4.30 13.28 -17.66
C GLN A 53 3.90 11.81 -17.70
N GLY A 54 3.76 11.28 -18.92
CA GLY A 54 3.41 9.91 -19.23
C GLY A 54 2.04 9.45 -18.71
N ASN A 55 1.88 8.13 -18.60
CA ASN A 55 0.63 7.49 -18.17
C ASN A 55 0.18 7.90 -16.75
N GLN A 56 1.12 8.30 -15.87
CA GLN A 56 0.82 8.70 -14.48
C GLN A 56 -0.21 9.83 -14.41
N ALA A 57 -0.15 10.83 -15.30
CA ALA A 57 -1.13 11.91 -15.33
C ALA A 57 -2.54 11.40 -15.62
N ILE A 58 -2.69 10.45 -16.56
CA ILE A 58 -3.97 9.88 -16.97
C ILE A 58 -4.52 8.93 -15.90
N GLU A 59 -3.64 8.14 -15.25
CA GLU A 59 -3.99 7.30 -14.09
C GLU A 59 -4.43 8.13 -12.89
N LEU A 60 -3.77 9.26 -12.61
CA LEU A 60 -4.16 10.23 -11.59
C LEU A 60 -5.49 10.91 -11.93
N ILE A 61 -5.79 11.20 -13.20
CA ILE A 61 -7.12 11.68 -13.60
C ILE A 61 -8.19 10.65 -13.23
N CYS A 62 -7.99 9.38 -13.60
CA CYS A 62 -8.90 8.29 -13.23
C CYS A 62 -9.04 8.11 -11.71
N GLU A 63 -7.97 8.25 -10.93
CA GLU A 63 -8.02 8.04 -9.47
C GLU A 63 -8.58 9.24 -8.69
N LYS A 64 -8.25 10.48 -9.09
CA LYS A 64 -8.51 11.70 -8.30
C LYS A 64 -9.71 12.52 -8.76
N VAL A 65 -10.11 12.44 -10.05
CA VAL A 65 -11.21 13.27 -10.57
C VAL A 65 -12.55 12.63 -10.21
N THR A 66 -13.17 13.15 -9.16
CA THR A 66 -14.47 12.65 -8.67
C THR A 66 -15.66 13.15 -9.51
N ASP A 67 -15.54 14.30 -10.16
CA ASP A 67 -16.57 14.86 -11.02
C ASP A 67 -16.53 14.26 -12.44
N TYR A 68 -17.69 13.82 -12.94
CA TYR A 68 -17.75 13.14 -14.25
C TYR A 68 -17.61 14.10 -15.42
N ASP A 69 -18.11 15.33 -15.32
CA ASP A 69 -18.14 16.26 -16.44
C ASP A 69 -16.76 16.95 -16.60
N MET A 70 -16.00 17.09 -15.51
CA MET A 70 -14.55 17.34 -15.52
C MET A 70 -13.76 16.17 -16.12
N PHE A 71 -14.07 14.91 -15.74
CA PHE A 71 -13.42 13.75 -16.33
C PHE A 71 -13.64 13.69 -17.85
N MET A 72 -14.86 13.96 -18.33
CA MET A 72 -15.17 13.94 -19.77
C MET A 72 -14.42 15.02 -20.56
N GLN A 73 -14.11 16.19 -19.97
CA GLN A 73 -13.24 17.19 -20.61
C GLN A 73 -11.83 16.62 -20.84
N PHE A 74 -11.21 16.02 -19.82
CA PHE A 74 -9.91 15.35 -19.96
C PHE A 74 -9.94 14.17 -20.94
N TYR A 75 -10.97 13.33 -20.83
CA TYR A 75 -11.12 12.13 -21.65
C TYR A 75 -11.29 12.47 -23.13
N ASN A 76 -12.09 13.48 -23.47
CA ASN A 76 -12.26 13.92 -24.85
C ASN A 76 -10.96 14.56 -25.39
N LEU A 77 -10.33 15.45 -24.62
CA LEU A 77 -9.13 16.18 -25.04
C LEU A 77 -7.91 15.28 -25.26
N LYS A 78 -7.72 14.25 -24.41
CA LYS A 78 -6.55 13.37 -24.43
C LYS A 78 -6.90 11.91 -24.66
N ARG A 79 -7.98 11.62 -25.40
CA ARG A 79 -8.49 10.24 -25.62
C ARG A 79 -7.42 9.27 -26.15
N LYS A 80 -6.58 9.71 -27.11
CA LYS A 80 -5.44 8.94 -27.64
C LYS A 80 -4.45 8.49 -26.54
N SER A 81 -4.40 9.18 -25.39
CA SER A 81 -3.51 8.88 -24.24
C SER A 81 -4.12 7.93 -23.19
N PHE A 82 -5.41 7.55 -23.30
CA PHE A 82 -6.05 6.60 -22.36
C PHE A 82 -5.70 5.14 -22.73
N LEU A 83 -4.41 4.81 -22.66
CA LEU A 83 -3.84 3.52 -23.09
C LEU A 83 -3.39 2.61 -21.92
N SER A 84 -3.17 3.14 -20.72
CA SER A 84 -2.62 2.34 -19.62
C SER A 84 -3.56 1.22 -19.15
N LYS A 85 -2.99 0.03 -18.99
CA LYS A 85 -3.65 -1.15 -18.39
C LYS A 85 -4.15 -0.92 -16.96
N HIS A 86 -3.71 0.15 -16.28
CA HIS A 86 -4.11 0.46 -14.90
C HIS A 86 -5.29 1.45 -14.80
N LEU A 87 -5.77 2.03 -15.91
CA LEU A 87 -6.81 3.08 -15.88
C LEU A 87 -8.11 2.63 -15.23
N VAL A 88 -8.59 1.42 -15.55
CA VAL A 88 -9.78 0.82 -14.93
C VAL A 88 -9.57 0.64 -13.43
N SER A 89 -8.40 0.15 -12.98
CA SER A 89 -8.15 -0.04 -11.54
C SER A 89 -8.05 1.29 -10.79
N CYS A 90 -7.49 2.33 -11.40
CA CYS A 90 -7.43 3.67 -10.81
C CYS A 90 -8.82 4.30 -10.68
N ALA A 91 -9.67 4.20 -11.71
CA ALA A 91 -11.06 4.65 -11.64
C ALA A 91 -11.89 3.90 -10.59
N ILE A 92 -11.62 2.61 -10.38
CA ILE A 92 -12.25 1.82 -9.32
C ILE A 92 -11.84 2.32 -7.93
N LYS A 93 -10.56 2.67 -7.68
CA LYS A 93 -10.15 3.31 -6.42
C LYS A 93 -10.88 4.64 -6.20
N GLY A 94 -10.88 5.51 -7.22
CA GLY A 94 -11.56 6.81 -7.21
C GLY A 94 -13.06 6.68 -6.91
N GLY A 95 -13.68 5.60 -7.38
CA GLY A 95 -15.04 5.19 -6.98
C GLY A 95 -16.17 5.83 -7.78
N ASN A 96 -15.86 6.62 -8.82
CA ASN A 96 -16.90 7.15 -9.70
C ASN A 96 -17.33 6.06 -10.70
N ILE A 97 -18.47 5.42 -10.41
CA ILE A 97 -19.08 4.37 -11.24
C ILE A 97 -19.36 4.81 -12.70
N ARG A 98 -19.59 6.11 -12.97
CA ARG A 98 -19.76 6.61 -14.34
C ARG A 98 -18.43 6.56 -15.09
N ILE A 99 -17.33 7.03 -14.48
CA ILE A 99 -15.97 6.97 -15.05
C ILE A 99 -15.56 5.52 -15.33
N VAL A 100 -15.77 4.61 -14.36
CA VAL A 100 -15.51 3.18 -14.56
C VAL A 100 -16.38 2.61 -15.69
N THR A 101 -17.62 3.08 -15.86
CA THR A 101 -18.47 2.65 -16.98
C THR A 101 -17.89 3.11 -18.33
N THR A 102 -17.50 4.37 -18.47
CA THR A 102 -16.92 4.92 -19.71
C THR A 102 -15.64 4.18 -20.11
N LEU A 103 -14.75 3.90 -19.16
CA LEU A 103 -13.51 3.15 -19.41
C LEU A 103 -13.77 1.67 -19.77
N LEU A 104 -14.82 1.05 -19.22
CA LEU A 104 -15.24 -0.31 -19.61
C LEU A 104 -15.99 -0.36 -20.96
N ASP A 105 -16.46 0.78 -21.46
CA ASP A 105 -17.05 0.94 -22.80
C ASP A 105 -16.02 1.40 -23.86
N GLN A 106 -14.77 1.70 -23.46
CA GLN A 106 -13.70 2.06 -24.39
C GLN A 106 -13.28 0.85 -25.23
N VAL A 107 -13.59 0.89 -26.53
CA VAL A 107 -13.09 -0.07 -27.54
C VAL A 107 -11.86 0.49 -28.27
N ASP A 108 -11.90 1.78 -28.55
CA ASP A 108 -10.94 2.58 -29.32
C ASP A 108 -10.42 3.74 -28.43
N PRO A 109 -9.12 4.07 -28.40
CA PRO A 109 -8.01 3.48 -29.19
C PRO A 109 -7.62 2.05 -28.78
N ILE A 110 -7.95 1.63 -27.55
CA ILE A 110 -7.70 0.26 -27.08
C ILE A 110 -8.77 -0.19 -26.09
N THR A 111 -9.11 -1.48 -26.13
CA THR A 111 -9.95 -2.12 -25.11
C THR A 111 -9.13 -2.29 -23.82
N LEU A 112 -9.55 -1.61 -22.75
CA LEU A 112 -8.76 -1.53 -21.52
C LEU A 112 -8.71 -2.85 -20.73
N CYS A 113 -7.56 -3.10 -20.11
CA CYS A 113 -7.33 -4.24 -19.22
C CYS A 113 -8.27 -4.18 -18.00
N THR A 114 -8.80 -5.34 -17.60
CA THR A 114 -9.72 -5.47 -16.45
C THR A 114 -9.21 -6.42 -15.36
N ASP A 115 -7.94 -6.83 -15.45
CA ASP A 115 -7.27 -7.68 -14.48
C ASP A 115 -7.27 -7.02 -13.10
N ASN A 116 -7.43 -7.79 -12.03
CA ASN A 116 -7.61 -7.30 -10.65
C ASN A 116 -8.81 -6.34 -10.43
N ALA A 117 -9.65 -6.01 -11.42
CA ALA A 117 -10.76 -5.04 -11.23
C ALA A 117 -11.71 -5.44 -10.08
N TYR A 118 -12.01 -6.74 -9.96
CA TYR A 118 -12.78 -7.30 -8.84
C TYR A 118 -12.07 -7.14 -7.49
N VAL A 119 -10.76 -7.39 -7.43
CA VAL A 119 -9.95 -7.23 -6.21
C VAL A 119 -9.92 -5.78 -5.76
N VAL A 120 -9.65 -4.84 -6.67
CA VAL A 120 -9.59 -3.42 -6.35
C VAL A 120 -10.97 -2.88 -5.95
N ALA A 121 -12.06 -3.36 -6.56
CA ALA A 121 -13.41 -2.98 -6.15
C ALA A 121 -13.77 -3.46 -4.74
N VAL A 122 -13.35 -4.68 -4.36
CA VAL A 122 -13.54 -5.20 -2.97
C VAL A 122 -12.62 -4.46 -1.98
N TYR A 123 -11.34 -4.27 -2.33
CA TYR A 123 -10.34 -3.60 -1.48
C TYR A 123 -10.70 -2.14 -1.19
N SER A 124 -11.23 -1.42 -2.18
CA SER A 124 -11.66 -0.02 -2.08
C SER A 124 -13.13 0.15 -1.65
N GLY A 125 -13.81 -0.91 -1.21
CA GLY A 125 -15.20 -0.84 -0.72
C GLY A 125 -16.25 -0.44 -1.77
N ARG A 126 -15.94 -0.51 -3.07
CA ARG A 126 -16.82 -0.01 -4.14
C ARG A 126 -17.84 -1.06 -4.57
N LEU A 127 -18.78 -1.34 -3.69
CA LEU A 127 -19.85 -2.31 -3.88
C LEU A 127 -20.73 -2.02 -5.11
N ASP A 128 -20.98 -0.76 -5.42
CA ASP A 128 -21.71 -0.29 -6.61
C ASP A 128 -20.95 -0.59 -7.91
N VAL A 129 -19.64 -0.33 -7.91
CA VAL A 129 -18.73 -0.68 -9.00
C VAL A 129 -18.61 -2.20 -9.14
N LEU A 130 -18.60 -2.96 -8.04
CA LEU A 130 -18.63 -4.42 -8.07
C LEU A 130 -19.95 -4.97 -8.64
N LYS A 131 -21.08 -4.32 -8.34
CA LYS A 131 -22.39 -4.58 -8.97
C LYS A 131 -22.34 -4.28 -10.48
N LEU A 132 -21.63 -3.23 -10.92
CA LEU A 132 -21.36 -2.94 -12.34
C LEU A 132 -20.50 -4.03 -13.01
N LEU A 133 -19.37 -4.44 -12.43
CA LEU A 133 -18.49 -5.47 -13.00
C LEU A 133 -19.24 -6.79 -13.24
N VAL A 134 -20.04 -7.23 -12.26
CA VAL A 134 -20.92 -8.42 -12.40
C VAL A 134 -22.02 -8.20 -13.44
N LYS A 135 -22.65 -7.02 -13.51
CA LYS A 135 -23.67 -6.69 -14.53
C LYS A 135 -23.08 -6.73 -15.95
N ARG A 136 -21.86 -6.23 -16.12
CA ARG A 136 -21.09 -6.21 -17.38
C ARG A 136 -20.48 -7.57 -17.74
N LYS A 137 -20.49 -8.54 -16.82
CA LYS A 137 -19.83 -9.85 -16.95
C LYS A 137 -18.32 -9.75 -17.21
N VAL A 138 -17.66 -8.78 -16.59
CA VAL A 138 -16.19 -8.61 -16.71
C VAL A 138 -15.48 -9.92 -16.34
N SER A 139 -14.36 -10.20 -17.01
CA SER A 139 -13.57 -11.40 -16.76
C SER A 139 -13.06 -11.43 -15.31
N TYR A 140 -12.83 -12.63 -14.79
CA TYR A 140 -12.41 -12.86 -13.41
C TYR A 140 -11.31 -13.92 -13.41
N PHE A 141 -10.12 -13.53 -12.96
CA PHE A 141 -8.99 -14.44 -12.76
C PHE A 141 -8.99 -14.94 -11.32
N ALA A 142 -8.87 -16.26 -11.15
CA ALA A 142 -9.04 -16.91 -9.85
C ALA A 142 -7.87 -16.65 -8.88
N THR A 143 -6.68 -16.36 -9.42
CA THR A 143 -5.43 -16.07 -8.71
C THR A 143 -5.49 -14.87 -7.77
N ASP A 144 -6.40 -13.94 -8.04
CA ASP A 144 -6.32 -12.60 -7.48
C ASP A 144 -7.03 -12.53 -6.11
N VAL A 145 -8.00 -13.42 -5.85
CA VAL A 145 -8.88 -13.38 -4.67
C VAL A 145 -8.26 -14.01 -3.42
N ASP A 146 -7.36 -14.97 -3.57
CA ASP A 146 -6.57 -15.54 -2.47
C ASP A 146 -5.56 -14.52 -1.87
N ARG A 147 -5.60 -13.26 -2.31
CA ARG A 147 -4.78 -12.15 -1.82
C ARG A 147 -5.57 -10.90 -1.43
N ILE A 148 -6.91 -10.97 -1.30
CA ILE A 148 -7.71 -9.85 -0.78
C ILE A 148 -7.47 -9.70 0.73
N LEU A 149 -6.45 -8.91 1.08
CA LEU A 149 -6.36 -8.24 2.37
C LEU A 149 -7.49 -7.21 2.45
N ILE A 150 -8.25 -7.20 3.54
CA ILE A 150 -9.45 -6.37 3.67
C ILE A 150 -9.08 -5.09 4.43
N ARG A 151 -9.17 -3.93 3.75
CA ARG A 151 -8.85 -2.62 4.32
C ARG A 151 -9.97 -2.11 5.24
N ASP A 152 -11.21 -2.17 4.76
CA ASP A 152 -12.42 -1.79 5.48
C ASP A 152 -13.44 -2.93 5.48
N ALA A 153 -13.81 -3.40 6.67
CA ALA A 153 -14.55 -4.67 6.83
C ALA A 153 -15.95 -4.66 6.18
N ILE A 154 -16.74 -3.60 6.37
CA ILE A 154 -18.18 -3.61 6.04
C ILE A 154 -18.41 -3.67 4.54
N ASP A 155 -17.82 -2.73 3.79
CA ASP A 155 -18.08 -2.63 2.35
C ASP A 155 -17.47 -3.82 1.61
N ALA A 156 -16.30 -4.29 2.06
CA ALA A 156 -15.72 -5.55 1.61
C ALA A 156 -16.60 -6.76 1.97
N MET A 157 -17.25 -6.78 3.13
CA MET A 157 -18.20 -7.83 3.52
C MET A 157 -19.46 -7.85 2.66
N GLU A 158 -20.13 -6.70 2.44
CA GLU A 158 -21.32 -6.69 1.56
C GLU A 158 -20.91 -7.04 0.11
N ALA A 159 -19.72 -6.60 -0.32
CA ALA A 159 -19.11 -7.00 -1.60
C ALA A 159 -18.86 -8.51 -1.69
N PHE A 160 -18.23 -9.13 -0.69
CA PHE A 160 -18.02 -10.57 -0.63
C PHE A 160 -19.34 -11.35 -0.57
N ASP A 161 -20.31 -10.88 0.21
CA ASP A 161 -21.59 -11.57 0.36
C ASP A 161 -22.46 -11.40 -0.91
N PHE A 162 -22.30 -10.31 -1.66
CA PHE A 162 -22.83 -10.13 -3.02
C PHE A 162 -22.17 -11.08 -4.03
N LEU A 163 -20.84 -11.18 -4.06
CA LEU A 163 -20.12 -12.13 -4.92
C LEU A 163 -20.51 -13.58 -4.61
N LYS A 164 -20.57 -13.94 -3.32
CA LYS A 164 -21.01 -15.24 -2.80
C LYS A 164 -22.48 -15.56 -3.10
N LYS A 165 -23.30 -14.56 -3.43
CA LYS A 165 -24.68 -14.74 -3.94
C LYS A 165 -24.71 -14.82 -5.47
N SER A 166 -23.79 -14.18 -6.19
CA SER A 166 -23.71 -14.14 -7.65
C SER A 166 -23.63 -15.52 -8.32
N LYS A 167 -24.45 -15.72 -9.35
CA LYS A 167 -24.43 -16.94 -10.19
C LYS A 167 -23.25 -16.98 -11.18
N GLN A 168 -22.61 -15.84 -11.47
CA GLN A 168 -21.44 -15.78 -12.34
C GLN A 168 -20.19 -16.24 -11.58
N PHE A 169 -19.94 -15.64 -10.41
CA PHE A 169 -18.80 -15.96 -9.53
C PHE A 169 -18.73 -17.47 -9.22
N LYS A 170 -19.89 -18.08 -8.91
CA LYS A 170 -20.03 -19.55 -8.70
C LYS A 170 -19.73 -20.44 -9.92
N LYS A 171 -19.59 -19.87 -11.12
CA LYS A 171 -19.19 -20.57 -12.34
C LYS A 171 -17.74 -20.30 -12.73
N THR A 172 -17.16 -19.18 -12.31
CA THR A 172 -15.79 -18.78 -12.64
C THR A 172 -14.76 -19.24 -11.60
N ILE A 173 -15.16 -19.51 -10.36
CA ILE A 173 -14.33 -20.26 -9.41
C ILE A 173 -14.04 -21.66 -10.01
N PRO A 174 -12.76 -22.07 -10.15
CA PRO A 174 -12.42 -23.43 -10.54
C PRO A 174 -13.07 -24.42 -9.58
N ASN A 175 -13.84 -25.36 -10.12
CA ASN A 175 -14.63 -26.33 -9.35
C ASN A 175 -13.72 -27.04 -8.32
N ALA A 176 -13.93 -26.80 -7.01
CA ALA A 176 -12.91 -27.00 -5.97
C ALA A 176 -12.26 -28.40 -5.97
N LYS A 177 -13.00 -29.43 -6.37
CA LYS A 177 -12.53 -30.81 -6.58
C LYS A 177 -11.41 -30.97 -7.64
N LYS A 178 -11.06 -29.92 -8.38
CA LYS A 178 -9.87 -29.89 -9.26
C LYS A 178 -8.64 -29.27 -8.58
N ALA A 179 -8.79 -28.44 -7.54
CA ALA A 179 -7.66 -27.97 -6.75
C ALA A 179 -7.01 -29.14 -6.00
N GLU A 180 -7.83 -30.06 -5.46
CA GLU A 180 -7.42 -31.31 -4.81
C GLU A 180 -6.51 -32.21 -5.68
N LEU A 181 -6.52 -32.07 -7.02
CA LEU A 181 -5.65 -32.83 -7.93
C LEU A 181 -4.26 -32.19 -8.12
N TYR A 182 -4.12 -30.88 -7.88
CA TYR A 182 -2.82 -30.20 -7.99
C TYR A 182 -2.09 -30.29 -6.66
N ASN A 183 -1.55 -31.48 -6.39
CA ASN A 183 -0.77 -31.84 -5.21
C ASN A 183 0.63 -31.20 -5.23
N VAL A 184 0.67 -29.87 -5.36
CA VAL A 184 1.87 -29.04 -5.36
C VAL A 184 2.31 -28.85 -3.91
N LYS A 185 3.56 -29.20 -3.61
CA LYS A 185 4.15 -29.02 -2.27
C LYS A 185 4.60 -27.58 -2.03
N SER A 186 3.77 -26.60 -2.39
CA SER A 186 4.09 -25.19 -2.14
C SER A 186 3.82 -24.85 -0.67
N SER A 187 4.71 -24.07 -0.07
CA SER A 187 4.58 -23.55 1.30
C SER A 187 3.67 -22.31 1.33
N GLU A 188 2.54 -22.37 0.64
CA GLU A 188 1.63 -21.24 0.47
C GLU A 188 0.55 -21.23 1.57
N PRO A 189 0.14 -20.04 2.06
CA PRO A 189 -0.90 -19.94 3.07
C PRO A 189 -2.26 -20.25 2.43
N HIS A 190 -2.72 -21.50 2.54
CA HIS A 190 -4.07 -21.87 2.12
C HIS A 190 -5.11 -21.06 2.91
N PHE A 191 -5.92 -20.27 2.21
CA PHE A 191 -7.02 -19.49 2.77
C PHE A 191 -8.26 -20.32 3.17
N ASP A 192 -8.12 -21.66 3.24
CA ASP A 192 -9.07 -22.56 3.88
C ASP A 192 -9.04 -22.34 5.41
N THR A 193 -9.66 -21.22 5.78
CA THR A 193 -9.48 -20.56 7.07
C THR A 193 -10.16 -21.35 8.17
N PHE A 194 -9.34 -21.94 9.05
CA PHE A 194 -9.74 -22.84 10.14
C PHE A 194 -10.89 -22.31 11.01
N ILE A 195 -11.04 -20.99 11.14
CA ILE A 195 -12.23 -20.36 11.73
C ILE A 195 -12.92 -19.50 10.65
N LYS A 196 -13.97 -20.06 10.04
CA LYS A 196 -14.73 -19.42 8.96
C LYS A 196 -15.51 -18.22 9.48
N TYR A 197 -15.38 -17.07 8.82
CA TYR A 197 -16.02 -15.82 9.25
C TYR A 197 -17.55 -15.92 9.48
N PRO A 198 -18.34 -16.65 8.67
CA PRO A 198 -19.76 -16.86 8.94
C PRO A 198 -20.07 -17.65 10.23
N ASP A 199 -19.10 -18.40 10.78
CA ASP A 199 -19.26 -19.13 12.04
C ASP A 199 -18.87 -18.26 13.24
N PHE A 200 -17.87 -17.39 13.09
CA PHE A 200 -17.62 -16.28 14.02
C PHE A 200 -18.84 -15.36 14.17
N LEU A 201 -19.49 -14.98 13.06
CA LEU A 201 -20.71 -14.16 13.11
C LEU A 201 -21.91 -14.84 13.78
N LYS A 202 -21.96 -16.18 13.85
CA LYS A 202 -22.98 -16.91 14.64
C LYS A 202 -22.71 -16.83 16.15
N ARG A 203 -21.44 -16.78 16.55
CA ARG A 203 -21.00 -16.66 17.95
C ARG A 203 -21.11 -15.25 18.50
N HIS A 204 -20.89 -14.25 17.64
CA HIS A 204 -20.89 -12.83 18.01
C HIS A 204 -22.01 -12.01 17.32
N PRO A 205 -23.29 -12.43 17.38
CA PRO A 205 -24.38 -11.78 16.63
C PRO A 205 -24.66 -10.33 17.09
N HIS A 206 -24.32 -9.99 18.34
CA HIS A 206 -24.40 -8.62 18.87
C HIS A 206 -23.17 -7.76 18.59
N MET A 207 -22.13 -8.30 17.95
CA MET A 207 -20.96 -7.54 17.46
C MET A 207 -21.05 -7.22 15.96
N LEU A 208 -22.16 -7.55 15.29
CA LEU A 208 -22.37 -7.26 13.87
C LEU A 208 -22.23 -5.76 13.52
N ASP A 209 -22.59 -4.88 14.45
CA ASP A 209 -22.47 -3.41 14.29
C ASP A 209 -21.14 -2.86 14.86
N ASN A 210 -20.31 -3.70 15.49
CA ASN A 210 -19.07 -3.28 16.16
C ASN A 210 -17.88 -3.29 15.18
N ILE A 211 -17.85 -2.29 14.30
CA ILE A 211 -16.90 -2.18 13.18
C ILE A 211 -15.43 -2.42 13.60
N PRO A 212 -14.88 -1.78 14.66
CA PRO A 212 -13.47 -1.99 15.04
C PRO A 212 -13.18 -3.43 15.48
N TYR A 213 -14.15 -4.08 16.15
CA TYR A 213 -14.02 -5.47 16.58
C TYR A 213 -14.04 -6.45 15.41
N LEU A 214 -14.90 -6.23 14.40
CA LEU A 214 -14.94 -7.03 13.18
C LEU A 214 -13.66 -6.86 12.34
N THR A 215 -13.20 -5.62 12.14
CA THR A 215 -11.98 -5.31 11.38
C THR A 215 -10.75 -5.96 12.01
N GLU A 216 -10.58 -5.86 13.34
CA GLU A 216 -9.44 -6.49 14.03
C GLU A 216 -9.51 -8.02 13.95
N TYR A 217 -10.68 -8.65 14.10
CA TYR A 217 -10.82 -10.10 13.92
C TYR A 217 -10.44 -10.54 12.49
N ILE A 218 -10.94 -9.85 11.46
CA ILE A 218 -10.62 -10.13 10.05
C ILE A 218 -9.11 -9.97 9.81
N ARG A 219 -8.49 -8.91 10.35
CA ARG A 219 -7.05 -8.67 10.25
C ARG A 219 -6.24 -9.79 10.91
N LEU A 220 -6.62 -10.22 12.11
CA LEU A 220 -5.96 -11.33 12.82
C LEU A 220 -6.06 -12.66 12.06
N LEU A 221 -7.23 -12.93 11.46
CA LEU A 221 -7.47 -14.10 10.61
C LEU A 221 -6.60 -14.07 9.34
N GLN A 222 -6.51 -12.92 8.68
CA GLN A 222 -5.67 -12.72 7.48
C GLN A 222 -4.17 -12.82 7.77
N CYS A 223 -3.72 -12.49 8.98
CA CYS A 223 -2.35 -12.71 9.41
C CYS A 223 -2.05 -14.16 9.87
N GLY A 224 -3.03 -15.08 9.86
CA GLY A 224 -2.88 -16.45 10.38
C GLY A 224 -2.70 -16.54 11.90
N LEU A 225 -3.04 -15.48 12.64
CA LEU A 225 -2.74 -15.35 14.07
C LEU A 225 -3.84 -15.99 14.94
N HIS A 226 -4.14 -17.27 14.70
CA HIS A 226 -5.28 -17.98 15.30
C HIS A 226 -5.36 -17.91 16.83
N VAL A 227 -4.22 -17.95 17.54
CA VAL A 227 -4.13 -17.77 19.01
C VAL A 227 -4.64 -16.40 19.45
N LEU A 228 -4.41 -15.36 18.64
CA LEU A 228 -4.94 -14.01 18.88
C LEU A 228 -6.39 -13.87 18.41
N CYS A 229 -6.84 -14.59 17.38
CA CYS A 229 -8.27 -14.67 17.04
C CYS A 229 -9.08 -15.20 18.24
N VAL A 230 -8.65 -16.32 18.85
CA VAL A 230 -9.29 -16.89 20.05
C VAL A 230 -9.28 -15.89 21.21
N LYS A 231 -8.15 -15.20 21.44
CA LYS A 231 -8.06 -14.15 22.46
C LYS A 231 -9.04 -12.98 22.21
N HIS A 232 -9.25 -12.61 20.95
CA HIS A 232 -10.15 -11.54 20.54
C HIS A 232 -11.61 -11.95 20.69
N GLU A 233 -11.97 -13.18 20.32
CA GLU A 233 -13.30 -13.76 20.59
C GLU A 233 -13.61 -13.83 22.09
N LEU A 234 -12.60 -14.14 22.93
CA LEU A 234 -12.72 -14.13 24.39
C LEU A 234 -12.76 -12.73 25.02
N ALA A 235 -12.52 -11.66 24.25
CA ALA A 235 -12.69 -10.29 24.72
C ALA A 235 -14.16 -9.80 24.65
N ASP A 236 -15.06 -10.59 24.04
CA ASP A 236 -16.50 -10.34 24.04
C ASP A 236 -17.14 -10.87 25.34
N PRO A 237 -17.67 -10.00 26.24
CA PRO A 237 -18.25 -10.43 27.52
C PRO A 237 -19.58 -11.19 27.40
N LYS A 238 -20.04 -11.49 26.19
CA LYS A 238 -21.23 -12.32 25.91
C LYS A 238 -20.92 -13.60 25.12
N ILE A 239 -19.64 -13.93 24.89
CA ILE A 239 -19.28 -15.14 24.17
C ILE A 239 -19.72 -16.39 24.95
N ASN A 240 -20.42 -17.31 24.28
CA ASN A 240 -20.67 -18.63 24.82
C ASN A 240 -19.43 -19.51 24.58
N ILE A 241 -18.70 -19.83 25.65
CA ILE A 241 -17.48 -20.65 25.56
C ILE A 241 -17.71 -22.01 24.87
N GLN A 242 -18.91 -22.59 24.98
CA GLN A 242 -19.23 -23.86 24.30
C GLN A 242 -19.17 -23.74 22.76
N ASP A 243 -19.49 -22.59 22.19
CA ASP A 243 -19.46 -22.41 20.74
C ASP A 243 -18.03 -22.23 20.21
N LEU A 244 -17.10 -21.73 21.05
CA LEU A 244 -15.67 -21.80 20.79
C LEU A 244 -15.14 -23.23 20.91
N LEU A 245 -15.58 -23.98 21.91
CA LEU A 245 -15.19 -25.39 22.10
C LEU A 245 -15.69 -26.30 20.96
N ASN A 246 -16.84 -25.98 20.37
CA ASN A 246 -17.37 -26.71 19.22
C ASN A 246 -16.55 -26.53 17.92
N LEU A 247 -15.62 -25.58 17.84
CA LEU A 247 -14.65 -25.48 16.73
C LEU A 247 -13.72 -26.71 16.66
N ASP A 248 -13.43 -27.32 17.81
CA ASP A 248 -12.50 -28.44 17.95
C ASP A 248 -12.94 -29.72 17.21
N GLN A 249 -14.24 -29.83 16.90
CA GLN A 249 -14.82 -31.00 16.23
C GLN A 249 -14.45 -31.12 14.74
N PHE A 250 -13.87 -30.08 14.14
CA PHE A 250 -13.67 -29.99 12.69
C PHE A 250 -12.21 -30.16 12.23
N ASP A 251 -11.20 -29.92 13.08
CA ASP A 251 -9.78 -30.08 12.71
C ASP A 251 -8.88 -30.40 13.91
N SER A 252 -8.12 -31.50 13.79
CA SER A 252 -7.17 -31.97 14.80
C SER A 252 -5.85 -31.19 14.85
N GLN A 253 -5.53 -30.38 13.83
CA GLN A 253 -4.42 -29.43 13.85
C GLN A 253 -4.82 -28.15 14.59
N LEU A 254 -5.99 -27.57 14.26
CA LEU A 254 -6.52 -26.37 14.93
C LEU A 254 -6.63 -26.55 16.45
N SER A 255 -7.07 -27.74 16.88
CA SER A 255 -7.12 -28.21 18.28
C SER A 255 -5.85 -27.91 19.08
N GLN A 256 -4.66 -28.03 18.47
CA GLN A 256 -3.35 -27.82 19.11
C GLN A 256 -3.03 -26.35 19.39
N HIS A 257 -3.76 -25.42 18.78
CA HIS A 257 -3.57 -23.98 18.98
C HIS A 257 -4.75 -23.33 19.70
N VAL A 258 -5.98 -23.79 19.44
CA VAL A 258 -7.18 -23.28 20.10
C VAL A 258 -7.22 -23.68 21.57
N LYS A 259 -6.97 -24.95 21.94
CA LYS A 259 -7.04 -25.38 23.35
C LYS A 259 -6.05 -24.64 24.26
N PRO A 260 -4.76 -24.49 23.92
CA PRO A 260 -3.85 -23.65 24.70
C PRO A 260 -4.30 -22.18 24.76
N ALA A 261 -4.78 -21.60 23.65
CA ALA A 261 -5.26 -20.21 23.63
C ALA A 261 -6.48 -19.98 24.54
N LEU A 262 -7.46 -20.89 24.54
CA LEU A 262 -8.61 -20.82 25.43
C LEU A 262 -8.16 -20.85 26.90
N VAL A 263 -7.27 -21.78 27.26
CA VAL A 263 -6.73 -21.90 28.62
C VAL A 263 -5.88 -20.68 29.01
N GLN A 264 -5.19 -20.04 28.06
CA GLN A 264 -4.39 -18.83 28.29
C GLN A 264 -5.21 -17.54 28.47
N TYR A 265 -6.42 -17.45 27.89
CA TYR A 265 -7.14 -16.17 27.78
C TYR A 265 -8.58 -16.16 28.29
N ALA A 266 -9.22 -17.31 28.54
CA ALA A 266 -10.60 -17.34 29.02
C ALA A 266 -10.71 -16.89 30.49
N SER A 267 -11.94 -16.57 30.93
CA SER A 267 -12.21 -16.24 32.33
C SER A 267 -11.97 -17.44 33.26
N LEU A 268 -11.76 -17.19 34.55
CA LEU A 268 -11.71 -18.26 35.56
C LEU A 268 -13.06 -19.00 35.67
N GLU A 269 -14.17 -18.31 35.41
CA GLU A 269 -15.54 -18.87 35.46
C GLU A 269 -15.80 -19.88 34.32
N ASP A 270 -15.18 -19.68 33.16
CA ASP A 270 -15.26 -20.58 32.01
C ASP A 270 -14.39 -21.84 32.17
N MET A 271 -13.32 -21.78 32.99
CA MET A 271 -12.33 -22.85 33.09
C MET A 271 -12.91 -24.23 33.42
N PRO A 272 -13.88 -24.40 34.36
CA PRO A 272 -14.51 -25.70 34.60
C PRO A 272 -15.23 -26.26 33.37
N THR A 273 -15.69 -25.42 32.44
CA THR A 273 -16.31 -25.85 31.17
C THR A 273 -15.25 -26.22 30.13
N ILE A 274 -14.21 -25.40 30.00
CA ILE A 274 -13.06 -25.70 29.13
C ILE A 274 -12.42 -27.03 29.53
N ILE A 275 -12.10 -27.22 30.81
CA ILE A 275 -11.43 -28.43 31.29
C ILE A 275 -12.23 -29.71 31.02
N ARG A 276 -13.57 -29.67 31.16
CA ARG A 276 -14.46 -30.80 30.80
C ARG A 276 -14.46 -31.17 29.32
N SER A 277 -14.04 -30.27 28.43
CA SER A 277 -13.92 -30.52 26.99
C SER A 277 -12.51 -30.95 26.54
N LEU A 278 -11.52 -30.84 27.43
CA LEU A 278 -10.14 -31.23 27.13
C LEU A 278 -10.06 -32.76 27.10
N ASN A 279 -10.25 -33.35 25.91
CA ASN A 279 -9.98 -34.76 25.69
C ASN A 279 -8.49 -35.07 25.96
N PHE A 280 -8.26 -35.62 27.15
CA PHE A 280 -6.97 -35.80 27.81
C PHE A 280 -6.08 -36.83 27.09
N THR A 281 -5.42 -36.37 26.03
CA THR A 281 -4.45 -37.15 25.22
C THR A 281 -3.02 -36.76 25.56
N ALA A 282 -2.12 -37.75 25.58
CA ALA A 282 -0.76 -37.63 26.12
C ALA A 282 0.09 -36.49 25.51
N LEU A 283 -0.16 -36.12 24.25
CA LEU A 283 0.58 -35.09 23.53
C LEU A 283 0.09 -33.66 23.84
N GLY A 284 -1.17 -33.47 24.25
CA GLY A 284 -1.78 -32.15 24.43
C GLY A 284 -1.56 -31.52 25.81
N TYR A 285 -1.46 -32.34 26.87
CA TYR A 285 -1.36 -31.86 28.27
C TYR A 285 -0.33 -30.76 28.47
N ARG A 286 0.85 -30.97 27.88
CA ARG A 286 2.02 -30.11 28.04
C ARG A 286 1.74 -28.67 27.57
N GLN A 287 1.23 -28.51 26.35
CA GLN A 287 0.93 -27.20 25.77
C GLN A 287 -0.19 -26.47 26.54
N ILE A 288 -1.19 -27.22 27.01
CA ILE A 288 -2.30 -26.70 27.83
C ILE A 288 -1.80 -26.17 29.17
N PHE A 289 -0.95 -26.95 29.86
CA PHE A 289 -0.45 -26.60 31.18
C PHE A 289 0.61 -25.47 31.10
N GLU A 290 1.44 -25.47 30.07
CA GLU A 290 2.35 -24.35 29.74
C GLU A 290 1.56 -23.05 29.48
N ALA A 291 0.43 -23.12 28.76
CA ALA A 291 -0.43 -21.97 28.49
C ALA A 291 -1.14 -21.45 29.76
N ALA A 292 -1.58 -22.34 30.65
CA ALA A 292 -2.15 -21.97 31.95
C ALA A 292 -1.13 -21.25 32.84
N ALA A 293 0.11 -21.74 32.89
CA ALA A 293 1.16 -21.12 33.69
C ALA A 293 1.69 -19.81 33.08
N ALA A 294 1.56 -19.63 31.75
CA ALA A 294 1.93 -18.42 31.03
C ALA A 294 0.84 -17.32 31.05
N ARG A 295 -0.26 -17.51 31.79
CA ARG A 295 -1.27 -16.47 32.05
C ARG A 295 -0.67 -15.31 32.86
N GLN A 296 -0.99 -14.07 32.49
CA GLN A 296 -0.47 -12.85 33.16
C GLN A 296 -1.48 -12.20 34.13
N ASP A 297 -2.65 -12.81 34.30
CA ASP A 297 -3.65 -12.43 35.30
C ASP A 297 -3.32 -13.00 36.69
N GLU A 298 -4.00 -12.48 37.72
CA GLU A 298 -3.85 -12.99 39.08
C GLU A 298 -4.35 -14.42 39.25
N ASP A 299 -5.33 -14.82 38.44
CA ASP A 299 -5.99 -16.13 38.48
C ASP A 299 -5.15 -17.28 37.90
N ALA A 300 -4.02 -16.99 37.24
CA ALA A 300 -3.11 -17.97 36.64
C ALA A 300 -2.86 -19.21 37.53
N HIS A 301 -2.59 -18.98 38.82
CA HIS A 301 -2.36 -20.04 39.81
C HIS A 301 -3.61 -20.88 40.13
N LEU A 302 -4.81 -20.29 40.06
CA LEU A 302 -6.09 -20.98 40.23
C LEU A 302 -6.44 -21.80 38.98
N VAL A 303 -6.17 -21.28 37.78
CA VAL A 303 -6.35 -22.02 36.51
C VAL A 303 -5.46 -23.26 36.47
N VAL A 304 -4.19 -23.10 36.86
CA VAL A 304 -3.23 -24.21 36.97
C VAL A 304 -3.66 -25.23 38.03
N LYS A 305 -4.16 -24.77 39.18
CA LYS A 305 -4.72 -25.65 40.21
C LYS A 305 -5.95 -26.43 39.71
N LEU A 306 -6.90 -25.77 39.04
CA LEU A 306 -8.09 -26.44 38.50
C LEU A 306 -7.75 -27.55 37.49
N LEU A 307 -6.71 -27.36 36.67
CA LEU A 307 -6.21 -28.40 35.77
C LEU A 307 -5.64 -29.59 36.54
N HIS A 308 -4.79 -29.34 37.53
CA HIS A 308 -4.19 -30.39 38.38
C HIS A 308 -5.25 -31.16 39.19
N ASP A 309 -6.15 -30.46 39.86
CA ASP A 309 -7.22 -31.04 40.67
C ASP A 309 -8.26 -31.81 39.81
N SER A 310 -8.31 -31.54 38.50
CA SER A 310 -9.06 -32.33 37.50
C SER A 310 -8.30 -33.55 36.97
N GLY A 311 -7.15 -33.89 37.55
CA GLY A 311 -6.34 -35.06 37.19
C GLY A 311 -5.25 -34.81 36.14
N MET A 312 -5.00 -33.56 35.72
CA MET A 312 -3.91 -33.27 34.78
C MET A 312 -2.55 -33.32 35.48
N ALA A 313 -1.74 -34.32 35.15
CA ALA A 313 -0.39 -34.45 35.69
C ALA A 313 0.50 -33.25 35.29
N ILE A 314 1.15 -32.63 36.28
CA ILE A 314 2.10 -31.54 36.07
C ILE A 314 3.35 -32.09 35.33
N PRO A 315 3.82 -31.45 34.25
CA PRO A 315 5.04 -31.86 33.55
C PRO A 315 6.27 -31.83 34.48
N ASN A 316 6.83 -33.00 34.80
CA ASN A 316 7.96 -33.15 35.72
C ASN A 316 9.28 -32.45 35.30
N TYR A 317 9.37 -32.04 34.03
CA TYR A 317 10.53 -31.37 33.45
C TYR A 317 10.12 -30.04 32.77
N TRP A 318 10.41 -28.94 33.46
CA TRP A 318 9.93 -27.58 33.16
C TRP A 318 11.10 -26.66 32.74
N ASN A 319 11.92 -27.10 31.79
CA ASN A 319 13.10 -26.32 31.38
C ASN A 319 12.78 -25.35 30.24
N GLY A 320 13.02 -24.05 30.45
CA GLY A 320 12.79 -22.97 29.47
C GLY A 320 11.39 -22.34 29.48
N TYR A 321 10.56 -22.64 30.48
CA TYR A 321 9.13 -22.28 30.46
C TYR A 321 8.75 -21.03 31.23
N LYS A 322 7.85 -20.28 30.59
CA LYS A 322 7.41 -18.94 30.96
C LYS A 322 6.26 -19.01 31.96
N VAL A 323 6.50 -18.52 33.18
CA VAL A 323 5.51 -18.44 34.25
C VAL A 323 5.10 -16.98 34.44
N GLY A 324 3.80 -16.68 34.48
CA GLY A 324 3.32 -15.30 34.52
C GLY A 324 3.27 -14.65 35.91
N SER A 325 3.25 -15.43 37.00
CA SER A 325 3.24 -14.88 38.36
C SER A 325 3.95 -15.78 39.38
N GLN A 326 4.47 -15.17 40.45
CA GLN A 326 5.12 -15.88 41.55
C GLN A 326 4.17 -16.90 42.22
N LYS A 327 2.90 -16.51 42.49
CA LYS A 327 1.85 -17.40 43.02
C LYS A 327 1.74 -18.72 42.22
N THR A 328 1.90 -18.64 40.89
CA THR A 328 1.83 -19.81 39.99
C THR A 328 3.07 -20.69 40.12
N TRP A 329 4.26 -20.09 40.25
CA TRP A 329 5.49 -20.84 40.51
C TRP A 329 5.48 -21.51 41.89
N ASP A 330 5.01 -20.81 42.93
CA ASP A 330 4.92 -21.35 44.30
C ASP A 330 4.00 -22.57 44.37
N TYR A 331 2.91 -22.58 43.58
CA TYR A 331 2.03 -23.73 43.44
C TYR A 331 2.64 -24.89 42.64
N VAL A 332 3.33 -24.60 41.51
CA VAL A 332 3.83 -25.64 40.59
C VAL A 332 5.16 -26.26 41.07
N SER A 333 6.05 -25.47 41.66
CA SER A 333 7.42 -25.89 41.98
C SER A 333 7.57 -27.13 42.89
N PRO A 334 6.68 -27.46 43.85
CA PRO A 334 6.76 -28.71 44.62
C PRO A 334 6.60 -29.98 43.78
N PHE A 335 6.03 -29.87 42.58
CA PHE A 335 5.78 -30.99 41.66
C PHE A 335 6.85 -31.13 40.56
N LEU A 336 7.80 -30.21 40.50
CA LEU A 336 8.85 -30.18 39.48
C LEU A 336 10.14 -30.86 39.93
N SER A 337 10.96 -31.31 38.98
CA SER A 337 12.34 -31.66 39.28
C SER A 337 13.10 -30.45 39.86
N PRO A 338 13.91 -30.60 40.93
CA PRO A 338 14.70 -29.51 41.53
C PRO A 338 15.71 -28.79 40.60
N ARG A 339 15.85 -29.26 39.36
CA ARG A 339 16.64 -28.60 38.30
C ARG A 339 15.84 -27.56 37.49
N CYS A 340 14.54 -27.42 37.73
CA CYS A 340 13.70 -26.46 37.03
C CYS A 340 13.85 -25.07 37.67
N ILE A 341 14.28 -24.10 36.88
CA ILE A 341 14.43 -22.69 37.28
C ILE A 341 13.30 -21.89 36.62
N PRO A 342 12.58 -21.01 37.35
CA PRO A 342 11.50 -20.24 36.76
C PRO A 342 12.05 -19.22 35.75
N GLN A 343 11.42 -19.15 34.59
CA GLN A 343 11.55 -17.98 33.71
C GLN A 343 10.28 -17.16 33.84
N PHE A 344 10.31 -16.10 34.63
CA PHE A 344 9.16 -15.20 34.73
C PHE A 344 8.96 -14.45 33.41
N LEU A 345 7.70 -14.30 32.99
CA LEU A 345 7.37 -13.39 31.90
C LEU A 345 7.76 -11.97 32.30
N PRO A 346 8.53 -11.24 31.47
CA PRO A 346 8.76 -9.82 31.74
C PRO A 346 7.41 -9.11 31.68
N ASP A 347 7.15 -8.23 32.66
CA ASP A 347 5.90 -7.48 32.70
C ASP A 347 5.70 -6.73 31.39
N THR A 348 4.58 -7.02 30.73
CA THR A 348 4.24 -6.44 29.43
C THR A 348 3.42 -5.16 29.56
N SER A 349 2.93 -4.81 30.75
CA SER A 349 2.17 -3.58 30.99
C SER A 349 2.99 -2.34 30.60
N VAL A 350 4.20 -2.21 31.17
CA VAL A 350 5.18 -1.14 30.93
C VAL A 350 5.73 -1.16 29.49
N ARG A 351 5.69 -2.32 28.82
CA ARG A 351 6.25 -2.48 27.47
C ARG A 351 5.24 -2.22 26.35
N ARG A 352 3.97 -2.54 26.56
CA ARG A 352 2.90 -2.40 25.54
C ARG A 352 2.64 -0.94 25.19
N ASP A 353 2.58 -0.02 26.16
CA ASP A 353 2.25 1.38 25.86
C ASP A 353 3.30 1.99 24.91
N THR A 354 4.60 1.88 25.21
CA THR A 354 5.62 2.46 24.32
C THR A 354 5.66 1.81 22.95
N THR A 355 5.59 0.47 22.86
CA THR A 355 5.62 -0.20 21.54
C THR A 355 4.35 0.07 20.73
N LYS A 356 3.17 0.18 21.36
CA LYS A 356 1.93 0.57 20.67
C LYS A 356 1.99 2.01 20.18
N ARG A 357 2.45 2.94 21.03
CA ARG A 357 2.61 4.37 20.69
C ARG A 357 3.65 4.58 19.59
N ILE A 358 4.73 3.81 19.60
CA ILE A 358 5.70 3.75 18.48
C ILE A 358 4.99 3.25 17.23
N VAL A 359 4.33 2.08 17.22
CA VAL A 359 3.63 1.56 16.03
C VAL A 359 2.55 2.53 15.51
N GLU A 360 1.87 3.25 16.40
CA GLU A 360 0.91 4.29 16.02
C GLU A 360 1.60 5.49 15.37
N VAL A 361 2.69 6.02 15.94
CA VAL A 361 3.50 7.10 15.32
C VAL A 361 4.11 6.65 13.99
N ILE A 362 4.67 5.44 13.91
CA ILE A 362 5.20 4.83 12.69
C ILE A 362 4.15 4.83 11.56
N CYS A 363 2.90 4.51 11.89
CA CYS A 363 1.82 4.40 10.92
C CYS A 363 1.03 5.71 10.69
N VAL A 364 1.27 6.75 11.49
CA VAL A 364 0.81 8.12 11.23
C VAL A 364 1.85 8.89 10.40
N CYS A 365 3.14 8.63 10.60
CA CYS A 365 4.23 9.35 9.94
C CYS A 365 4.69 8.74 8.61
N MET A 366 4.49 7.44 8.36
CA MET A 366 4.94 6.80 7.11
C MET A 366 3.82 6.06 6.37
N SER A 367 3.60 6.44 5.11
CA SER A 367 2.71 5.80 4.13
C SER A 367 3.21 4.42 3.65
N LEU A 368 4.07 3.75 4.41
CA LEU A 368 4.77 2.52 4.03
C LEU A 368 4.17 1.30 4.73
N GLU A 369 3.11 0.76 4.15
CA GLU A 369 2.44 -0.47 4.60
C GLU A 369 3.41 -1.68 4.66
N THR A 370 4.51 -1.64 3.91
CA THR A 370 5.59 -2.64 3.83
C THR A 370 6.36 -2.93 5.14
N LEU A 371 6.18 -2.12 6.19
CA LEU A 371 6.77 -2.40 7.52
C LEU A 371 5.81 -3.11 8.49
N ARG A 372 4.50 -3.18 8.19
CA ARG A 372 3.50 -3.80 9.09
C ARG A 372 3.42 -5.33 9.00
N SER A 373 3.88 -5.94 7.91
CA SER A 373 3.64 -7.36 7.62
C SER A 373 4.64 -8.32 8.27
N ASN A 374 5.87 -7.90 8.58
CA ASN A 374 6.94 -8.80 9.01
C ASN A 374 7.47 -8.46 10.42
N ASN A 375 6.98 -9.22 11.42
CA ASN A 375 7.56 -9.28 12.79
C ASN A 375 8.99 -9.88 12.85
N GLN A 376 9.64 -10.13 11.71
CA GLN A 376 11.02 -10.61 11.61
C GLN A 376 12.09 -9.51 11.62
N TYR A 377 11.71 -8.25 11.31
CA TYR A 377 12.69 -7.16 11.23
C TYR A 377 13.02 -6.58 12.60
N SER A 378 14.31 -6.32 12.82
CA SER A 378 14.77 -5.60 14.00
C SER A 378 14.48 -4.10 13.85
N VAL A 379 14.48 -3.37 14.97
CA VAL A 379 14.35 -1.90 14.95
C VAL A 379 15.49 -1.24 14.14
N SER A 380 16.66 -1.90 14.10
CA SER A 380 17.80 -1.50 13.25
C SER A 380 17.42 -1.55 11.76
N ASP A 381 16.79 -2.63 11.29
CA ASP A 381 16.38 -2.76 9.88
C ASP A 381 15.30 -1.74 9.49
N CYS A 382 14.36 -1.48 10.40
CA CYS A 382 13.32 -0.46 10.20
C CYS A 382 13.94 0.95 10.11
N LEU A 383 14.91 1.26 10.97
CA LEU A 383 15.63 2.54 10.95
C LEU A 383 16.48 2.67 9.68
N TYR A 384 17.22 1.63 9.28
CA TYR A 384 18.01 1.64 8.05
C TYR A 384 17.14 1.81 6.79
N ARG A 385 15.92 1.26 6.76
CA ARG A 385 14.96 1.51 5.66
C ARG A 385 14.45 2.94 5.63
N ALA A 386 14.17 3.55 6.78
CA ALA A 386 13.78 4.96 6.84
C ALA A 386 14.94 5.89 6.42
N ILE A 387 16.16 5.61 6.90
CA ILE A 387 17.38 6.31 6.46
C ILE A 387 17.50 6.23 4.92
N ALA A 388 17.45 5.03 4.35
CA ALA A 388 17.57 4.83 2.90
C ALA A 388 16.40 5.40 2.08
N ASN A 389 15.24 5.69 2.70
CA ASN A 389 14.12 6.33 2.01
C ASN A 389 14.31 7.85 1.81
N ALA A 390 15.30 8.46 2.46
CA ALA A 390 15.77 9.85 2.27
C ALA A 390 14.79 10.99 2.63
N SER A 391 13.48 10.73 2.61
CA SER A 391 12.39 11.70 2.72
C SER A 391 12.31 12.44 4.05
N VAL A 392 11.71 13.64 4.03
CA VAL A 392 11.48 14.48 5.23
C VAL A 392 10.65 13.74 6.28
N GLN A 393 9.65 12.96 5.86
CA GLN A 393 8.82 12.13 6.75
C GLN A 393 9.63 11.02 7.41
N SER A 394 10.53 10.38 6.64
CA SER A 394 11.44 9.36 7.18
C SER A 394 12.48 9.95 8.13
N LEU A 395 12.92 11.19 7.90
CA LEU A 395 13.74 11.93 8.86
C LEU A 395 12.98 12.16 10.19
N GLU A 396 11.75 12.69 10.20
CA GLU A 396 10.99 12.87 11.45
C GLU A 396 10.74 11.54 12.20
N PHE A 397 10.50 10.45 11.46
CA PHE A 397 10.45 9.08 12.00
C PHE A 397 11.77 8.68 12.67
N VAL A 398 12.92 8.95 12.03
CA VAL A 398 14.26 8.72 12.58
C VAL A 398 14.48 9.54 13.85
N LYS A 399 14.03 10.80 13.91
CA LYS A 399 14.09 11.62 15.13
C LYS A 399 13.29 10.97 16.26
N ALA A 400 12.07 10.53 15.98
CA ALA A 400 11.17 9.94 16.98
C ALA A 400 11.75 8.65 17.60
N ILE A 401 12.40 7.78 16.80
CA ILE A 401 13.03 6.56 17.31
C ILE A 401 14.26 6.88 18.19
N LEU A 402 15.11 7.81 17.75
CA LEU A 402 16.36 8.13 18.46
C LEU A 402 16.14 8.95 19.74
N GLN A 403 14.98 9.58 19.89
CA GLN A 403 14.54 10.24 21.12
C GLN A 403 14.08 9.26 22.22
N ASP A 404 13.74 8.00 21.92
CA ASP A 404 13.44 7.00 22.96
C ASP A 404 14.76 6.50 23.61
N PRO A 405 14.93 6.67 24.95
CA PRO A 405 16.12 6.23 25.67
C PRO A 405 16.48 4.74 25.51
N LYS A 406 15.53 3.89 25.10
CA LYS A 406 15.74 2.46 24.85
C LYS A 406 16.57 2.19 23.59
N TYR A 407 16.50 3.07 22.59
CA TYR A 407 17.15 2.88 21.29
C TYR A 407 18.38 3.77 21.10
N TYR A 408 18.47 4.89 21.83
CA TYR A 408 19.58 5.85 21.79
C TYR A 408 21.00 5.23 21.93
N ARG A 409 21.15 4.09 22.62
CA ARG A 409 22.42 3.36 22.80
C ARG A 409 22.56 2.08 21.97
N ALA A 410 21.53 1.67 21.23
CA ALA A 410 21.42 0.33 20.65
C ALA A 410 21.77 0.26 19.16
N VAL A 411 21.94 1.40 18.48
CA VAL A 411 22.22 1.46 17.04
C VAL A 411 23.64 1.95 16.82
N GLU A 412 24.52 1.03 16.42
CA GLU A 412 25.79 1.39 15.80
C GLU A 412 25.49 1.91 14.38
N MET A 413 25.47 3.24 14.26
CA MET A 413 25.08 3.98 13.07
C MET A 413 26.23 4.05 12.06
N ASP A 414 26.21 3.18 11.05
CA ASP A 414 27.16 3.19 9.95
C ASP A 414 26.96 4.43 9.07
N LEU A 415 27.90 5.38 9.15
CA LEU A 415 27.91 6.62 8.38
C LEU A 415 27.78 6.40 6.87
N THR A 416 28.30 5.28 6.35
CA THR A 416 28.23 4.91 4.93
C THR A 416 26.77 4.75 4.50
N LYS A 417 25.93 4.12 5.32
CA LYS A 417 24.50 3.92 5.02
C LYS A 417 23.68 5.20 5.14
N ILE A 418 24.08 6.12 6.02
CA ILE A 418 23.47 7.46 6.08
C ILE A 418 23.83 8.24 4.81
N ALA A 419 25.08 8.17 4.35
CA ALA A 419 25.50 8.76 3.09
C ALA A 419 24.79 8.12 1.89
N SER A 420 24.63 6.79 1.85
CA SER A 420 23.87 6.09 0.81
C SER A 420 22.37 6.45 0.72
N SER A 421 21.84 7.30 1.61
CA SER A 421 20.49 7.85 1.47
C SER A 421 20.40 8.99 0.44
N GLY A 422 21.49 9.69 0.13
CA GLY A 422 21.43 10.95 -0.63
C GLY A 422 20.81 12.15 0.13
N SER A 423 20.32 11.95 1.36
CA SER A 423 19.61 12.98 2.13
C SER A 423 20.55 13.82 2.99
N ILE A 424 20.84 15.05 2.53
CA ILE A 424 21.61 16.06 3.28
C ILE A 424 20.97 16.30 4.66
N LEU A 425 19.64 16.43 4.72
CA LEU A 425 18.90 16.65 5.96
C LEU A 425 19.07 15.51 6.97
N MET A 426 19.15 14.26 6.49
CA MET A 426 19.41 13.08 7.32
C MET A 426 20.84 13.13 7.90
N ILE A 427 21.84 13.41 7.08
CA ILE A 427 23.25 13.47 7.48
C ILE A 427 23.50 14.61 8.46
N ASP A 428 22.95 15.80 8.22
CA ASP A 428 23.06 16.95 9.12
C ASP A 428 22.38 16.68 10.48
N TYR A 429 21.23 15.99 10.48
CA TYR A 429 20.57 15.61 11.71
C TYR A 429 21.43 14.64 12.54
N PHE A 430 21.94 13.56 11.94
CA PHE A 430 22.82 12.64 12.66
C PHE A 430 24.15 13.29 13.08
N LYS A 431 24.68 14.24 12.30
CA LYS A 431 25.86 15.03 12.69
C LYS A 431 25.59 15.96 13.87
N SER A 432 24.36 16.46 14.01
CA SER A 432 23.95 17.25 15.18
C SER A 432 23.82 16.40 16.46
N LEU A 433 23.37 15.15 16.33
CA LEU A 433 23.28 14.20 17.45
C LEU A 433 24.63 13.64 17.90
N TYR A 434 25.49 13.25 16.96
CA TYR A 434 26.69 12.47 17.23
C TYR A 434 27.97 13.10 16.67
N PRO A 435 28.28 14.39 16.93
CA PRO A 435 29.36 15.12 16.28
C PRO A 435 30.76 14.50 16.50
N HIS A 436 30.94 13.67 17.52
CA HIS A 436 32.17 12.92 17.81
C HIS A 436 32.38 11.69 16.91
N LEU A 437 31.32 11.15 16.29
CA LEU A 437 31.41 10.08 15.28
C LEU A 437 31.75 10.67 13.89
N TYR A 438 31.31 11.91 13.64
CA TYR A 438 31.53 12.63 12.38
C TYR A 438 32.94 13.24 12.29
N LYS A 439 33.96 12.39 12.34
CA LYS A 439 35.32 12.76 11.93
C LYS A 439 35.33 13.06 10.44
N ASP A 440 35.98 14.14 10.06
CA ASP A 440 36.01 14.64 8.68
C ASP A 440 36.47 13.58 7.67
N HIS A 441 37.51 12.82 8.03
CA HIS A 441 38.06 11.69 7.28
C HIS A 441 36.99 10.63 6.95
N ASP A 442 36.27 10.17 7.97
CA ASP A 442 35.31 9.07 7.87
C ASP A 442 34.01 9.56 7.19
N GLN A 443 33.60 10.81 7.42
CA GLN A 443 32.49 11.44 6.69
C GLN A 443 32.80 11.55 5.19
N VAL A 444 34.02 11.97 4.81
CA VAL A 444 34.40 12.10 3.38
C VAL A 444 34.46 10.75 2.69
N LEU A 445 35.03 9.72 3.33
CA LEU A 445 35.04 8.36 2.77
C LEU A 445 33.61 7.79 2.62
N ALA A 446 32.73 8.01 3.59
CA ALA A 446 31.32 7.62 3.50
C ALA A 446 30.59 8.33 2.33
N LEU A 447 30.75 9.65 2.20
CA LEU A 447 30.18 10.43 1.09
C LEU A 447 30.69 9.95 -0.27
N VAL A 448 32.01 9.72 -0.41
CA VAL A 448 32.60 9.20 -1.65
C VAL A 448 32.08 7.80 -1.99
N LYS A 449 31.93 6.90 -1.00
CA LYS A 449 31.42 5.55 -1.23
C LYS A 449 29.92 5.47 -1.48
N SER A 450 29.16 6.51 -1.16
CA SER A 450 27.73 6.59 -1.51
C SER A 450 27.46 6.83 -3.00
N GLY A 451 28.49 7.26 -3.76
CA GLY A 451 28.34 7.71 -5.14
C GLY A 451 27.64 9.05 -5.34
N GLN A 452 27.05 9.64 -4.29
CA GLN A 452 26.21 10.84 -4.37
C GLN A 452 27.06 12.12 -4.51
N VAL A 453 27.30 12.53 -5.76
CA VAL A 453 28.23 13.63 -6.06
C VAL A 453 27.74 14.97 -5.52
N ASP A 454 26.45 15.30 -5.62
CA ASP A 454 25.92 16.58 -5.12
C ASP A 454 25.98 16.73 -3.60
N MET A 455 25.83 15.64 -2.84
CA MET A 455 26.11 15.68 -1.40
C MET A 455 27.59 15.98 -1.10
N LEU A 456 28.51 15.40 -1.88
CA LEU A 456 29.94 15.68 -1.70
C LEU A 456 30.25 17.14 -2.08
N LYS A 457 29.69 17.66 -3.17
CA LYS A 457 29.75 19.09 -3.55
C LYS A 457 29.22 19.97 -2.39
N HIS A 458 28.09 19.61 -1.79
CA HIS A 458 27.47 20.34 -0.68
C HIS A 458 28.37 20.36 0.56
N TYR A 459 28.85 19.21 1.02
CA TYR A 459 29.68 19.14 2.23
C TYR A 459 31.07 19.77 2.06
N ILE A 460 31.67 19.73 0.88
CA ILE A 460 32.87 20.53 0.55
C ILE A 460 32.58 22.03 0.67
N THR A 461 31.41 22.48 0.19
CA THR A 461 31.01 23.89 0.24
C THR A 461 30.77 24.37 1.68
N MET A 462 30.10 23.57 2.50
CA MET A 462 29.84 23.89 3.92
C MET A 462 31.08 23.75 4.82
N GLN A 463 32.05 22.92 4.44
CA GLN A 463 33.27 22.68 5.21
C GLN A 463 34.49 22.62 4.27
N PRO A 464 35.10 23.76 3.91
CA PRO A 464 36.22 23.83 2.96
C PRO A 464 37.38 22.88 3.28
N LYS A 465 37.67 22.64 4.58
CA LYS A 465 38.66 21.65 5.07
C LYS A 465 38.49 20.23 4.51
N LEU A 466 37.29 19.84 4.07
CA LEU A 466 37.06 18.52 3.45
C LEU A 466 37.67 18.45 2.04
N LYS A 467 37.82 19.59 1.36
CA LYS A 467 38.60 19.70 0.12
C LYS A 467 40.07 19.38 0.38
N ASP A 468 40.64 19.94 1.44
CA ASP A 468 42.06 19.76 1.78
C ASP A 468 42.35 18.28 2.12
N LEU A 469 41.44 17.62 2.83
CA LEU A 469 41.49 16.17 3.09
C LEU A 469 41.34 15.32 1.81
N LEU A 470 40.43 15.68 0.90
CA LEU A 470 40.34 15.05 -0.41
C LEU A 470 41.63 15.24 -1.23
N GLN A 471 42.28 16.40 -1.10
CA GLN A 471 43.53 16.69 -1.79
C GLN A 471 44.73 15.98 -1.16
N SER A 472 44.74 15.69 0.15
CA SER A 472 45.84 15.00 0.86
C SER A 472 45.85 13.47 0.68
N GLY A 473 45.53 12.98 -0.51
CA GLY A 473 45.61 11.55 -0.87
C GLY A 473 44.66 10.59 -0.13
N LEU A 474 43.59 11.10 0.52
CA LEU A 474 42.65 10.31 1.33
C LEU A 474 41.99 9.14 0.57
N ILE A 475 41.70 9.31 -0.72
CA ILE A 475 40.99 8.31 -1.52
C ILE A 475 41.99 7.25 -2.02
N THR A 476 41.99 6.08 -1.38
CA THR A 476 42.95 5.02 -1.69
C THR A 476 42.55 4.23 -2.94
N ARG A 477 43.48 3.43 -3.48
CA ARG A 477 43.21 2.48 -4.56
C ARG A 477 42.10 1.46 -4.20
N LYS A 478 41.88 1.17 -2.91
CA LYS A 478 40.74 0.33 -2.50
C LYS A 478 39.44 1.09 -2.71
N ASP A 479 39.36 2.34 -2.27
CA ASP A 479 38.13 3.12 -2.35
C ASP A 479 37.75 3.42 -3.81
N ILE A 480 38.74 3.66 -4.69
CA ILE A 480 38.53 3.73 -6.14
C ILE A 480 37.94 2.41 -6.69
N LYS A 481 38.42 1.25 -6.22
CA LYS A 481 37.84 -0.03 -6.61
C LYS A 481 36.40 -0.14 -6.11
N ASP A 482 36.15 0.17 -4.84
CA ASP A 482 34.82 0.11 -4.22
C ASP A 482 33.81 0.96 -5.02
N ILE A 483 34.15 2.22 -5.35
CA ILE A 483 33.36 3.14 -6.22
C ILE A 483 33.03 2.50 -7.57
N MET A 484 34.05 1.97 -8.26
CA MET A 484 33.89 1.37 -9.59
C MET A 484 33.09 0.07 -9.56
N THR A 485 33.13 -0.69 -8.46
CA THR A 485 32.28 -1.90 -8.28
C THR A 485 30.86 -1.61 -7.79
N GLY A 486 30.57 -0.37 -7.38
CA GLY A 486 29.22 0.11 -7.06
C GLY A 486 28.55 0.85 -8.23
N ASP A 487 29.12 0.81 -9.43
CA ASP A 487 28.69 1.56 -10.62
C ASP A 487 28.62 3.10 -10.43
N HIS A 488 29.36 3.63 -9.45
CA HIS A 488 29.42 5.05 -9.09
C HIS A 488 30.38 5.85 -9.99
N TYR A 489 30.27 5.66 -11.31
CA TYR A 489 31.19 6.25 -12.31
C TYR A 489 31.23 7.78 -12.28
N GLU A 490 30.10 8.46 -12.03
CA GLU A 490 30.04 9.92 -11.91
C GLU A 490 30.95 10.42 -10.76
N MET A 491 30.94 9.73 -9.61
CA MET A 491 31.82 10.05 -8.47
C MET A 491 33.29 9.88 -8.82
N PHE A 492 33.67 8.78 -9.49
CA PHE A 492 35.04 8.60 -9.97
C PHE A 492 35.46 9.74 -10.92
N LEU A 493 34.62 10.09 -11.89
CA LEU A 493 34.88 11.15 -12.86
C LEU A 493 34.90 12.55 -12.22
N TYR A 494 34.06 12.81 -11.21
CA TYR A 494 34.08 14.04 -10.42
C TYR A 494 35.40 14.17 -9.63
N LEU A 495 35.80 13.14 -8.89
CA LEU A 495 37.04 13.12 -8.11
C LEU A 495 38.28 13.32 -9.03
N LEU A 496 38.27 12.69 -10.21
CA LEU A 496 39.31 12.86 -11.22
C LEU A 496 39.31 14.28 -11.83
N LYS A 497 38.15 14.80 -12.24
CA LYS A 497 37.95 16.14 -12.85
C LYS A 497 38.27 17.28 -11.89
N LYS A 498 38.16 17.06 -10.58
CA LYS A 498 38.54 18.03 -9.53
C LYS A 498 39.96 17.84 -9.00
N GLY A 499 40.69 16.81 -9.42
CA GLY A 499 42.04 16.54 -8.97
C GLY A 499 42.13 16.09 -7.50
N TYR A 500 41.15 15.35 -7.00
CA TYR A 500 41.13 14.78 -5.64
C TYR A 500 41.78 13.39 -5.56
N LEU A 501 42.25 12.83 -6.67
CA LEU A 501 42.98 11.57 -6.70
C LEU A 501 44.49 11.85 -6.72
N GLU A 502 45.05 12.35 -5.61
CA GLU A 502 46.43 12.88 -5.57
C GLU A 502 47.51 11.89 -6.03
N TYR A 503 47.39 10.62 -5.61
CA TYR A 503 48.23 9.50 -6.07
C TYR A 503 48.25 9.36 -7.62
N TYR A 504 47.20 9.82 -8.29
CA TYR A 504 47.05 9.83 -9.74
C TYR A 504 47.39 11.20 -10.37
N ASN A 505 47.24 12.32 -9.65
CA ASN A 505 47.75 13.62 -10.09
C ASN A 505 49.29 13.59 -10.24
N GLY A 506 49.98 12.98 -9.27
CA GLY A 506 51.43 12.73 -9.35
C GLY A 506 51.85 11.79 -10.49
N LEU A 507 50.90 11.05 -11.09
CA LEU A 507 51.12 10.24 -12.29
C LEU A 507 50.76 10.98 -13.59
N GLN A 508 49.91 12.02 -13.55
CA GLN A 508 49.61 12.85 -14.74
C GLN A 508 50.82 13.67 -15.21
N SER A 509 51.75 14.01 -14.33
CA SER A 509 53.03 14.66 -14.68
C SER A 509 54.04 13.68 -15.31
N THR A 510 53.77 12.37 -15.32
CA THR A 510 54.64 11.35 -15.92
C THR A 510 54.02 10.74 -17.18
N ASN A 511 54.67 10.91 -18.33
CA ASN A 511 54.17 10.44 -19.63
C ASN A 511 53.85 8.93 -19.68
N SER A 512 54.43 8.12 -18.79
CA SER A 512 54.20 6.67 -18.70
C SER A 512 52.74 6.28 -18.51
N TYR A 513 51.91 7.11 -17.89
CA TYR A 513 50.51 6.77 -17.62
C TYR A 513 49.52 7.10 -18.75
N ARG A 514 49.81 8.10 -19.60
CA ARG A 514 49.09 8.26 -20.88
C ARG A 514 49.27 7.03 -21.80
N CYS A 515 50.41 6.37 -21.67
CA CYS A 515 50.75 5.14 -22.39
C CYS A 515 50.34 3.85 -21.66
N ASN A 516 49.65 3.91 -20.51
CA ASN A 516 49.18 2.72 -19.81
C ASN A 516 47.80 2.29 -20.35
N PRO A 517 47.71 1.21 -21.16
CA PRO A 517 46.47 0.87 -21.85
C PRO A 517 45.36 0.42 -20.88
N THR A 518 45.71 -0.15 -19.73
CA THR A 518 44.73 -0.56 -18.72
C THR A 518 44.05 0.65 -18.08
N TRP A 519 44.80 1.70 -17.74
CA TRP A 519 44.22 2.89 -17.12
C TRP A 519 43.55 3.84 -18.12
N ASN A 520 44.08 3.96 -19.34
CA ASN A 520 43.35 4.63 -20.41
C ASN A 520 42.05 3.87 -20.71
N GLY A 521 42.09 2.53 -20.74
CA GLY A 521 40.91 1.66 -20.84
C GLY A 521 39.91 1.86 -19.69
N ILE A 522 40.35 2.00 -18.44
CA ILE A 522 39.46 2.28 -17.29
C ILE A 522 38.83 3.68 -17.38
N ILE A 523 39.57 4.71 -17.81
CA ILE A 523 39.03 6.07 -17.96
C ILE A 523 38.08 6.15 -19.16
N ILE A 524 38.41 5.50 -20.28
CA ILE A 524 37.52 5.38 -21.44
C ILE A 524 36.29 4.54 -21.07
N PHE A 525 36.42 3.46 -20.31
CA PHE A 525 35.28 2.68 -19.80
C PHE A 525 34.39 3.53 -18.89
N ALA A 526 34.94 4.21 -17.88
CA ALA A 526 34.17 5.07 -16.98
C ALA A 526 33.46 6.20 -17.73
N LYS A 527 34.14 6.83 -18.70
CA LYS A 527 33.52 7.81 -19.61
C LYS A 527 32.42 7.15 -20.43
N ASN A 528 32.72 6.12 -21.22
CA ASN A 528 31.74 5.45 -22.07
C ASN A 528 30.53 4.92 -21.27
N CYS A 529 30.68 4.51 -20.00
CA CYS A 529 29.57 4.11 -19.13
C CYS A 529 28.80 5.28 -18.50
N HIS A 530 29.41 6.47 -18.39
CA HIS A 530 28.71 7.71 -18.01
C HIS A 530 28.04 8.34 -19.22
N ASN A 531 28.80 8.58 -20.29
CA ASN A 531 28.35 9.06 -21.59
C ASN A 531 27.29 8.15 -22.22
N ARG A 532 27.29 6.83 -21.97
CA ARG A 532 26.19 5.95 -22.41
C ARG A 532 24.94 6.09 -21.55
N LYS A 533 25.04 6.50 -20.28
CA LYS A 533 23.83 6.88 -19.52
C LYS A 533 23.31 8.23 -19.99
N GLU A 534 24.22 9.17 -20.29
CA GLU A 534 23.89 10.43 -20.96
C GLU A 534 23.22 10.14 -22.31
N THR A 535 23.81 9.40 -23.27
CA THR A 535 23.11 9.08 -24.53
C THR A 535 21.95 8.10 -24.40
N GLU A 536 21.88 7.20 -23.42
CA GLU A 536 20.62 6.48 -23.18
C GLU A 536 19.53 7.41 -22.61
N GLU A 537 19.86 8.63 -22.16
CA GLU A 537 18.90 9.67 -21.79
C GLU A 537 18.68 10.64 -22.98
N ASP A 538 19.74 11.14 -23.62
CA ASP A 538 19.72 12.02 -24.81
C ASP A 538 19.06 11.35 -26.03
N GLU A 539 19.27 10.05 -26.31
CA GLU A 539 18.60 9.32 -27.41
C GLU A 539 17.07 9.28 -27.18
N LYS A 540 16.61 9.34 -25.92
CA LYS A 540 15.17 9.47 -25.59
C LYS A 540 14.67 10.92 -25.64
N GLU A 541 15.56 11.90 -25.77
CA GLU A 541 15.22 13.30 -26.04
C GLU A 541 15.31 13.60 -27.55
N GLU A 542 16.25 13.00 -28.31
CA GLU A 542 16.27 13.04 -29.79
C GLU A 542 15.10 12.24 -30.41
N GLU A 543 14.68 11.09 -29.85
CA GLU A 543 13.42 10.41 -30.25
C GLU A 543 12.15 11.29 -29.99
N VAL A 544 12.28 12.38 -29.24
CA VAL A 544 11.21 13.37 -29.00
C VAL A 544 11.38 14.60 -29.90
N GLU A 545 12.59 15.16 -30.04
CA GLU A 545 12.82 16.32 -30.92
C GLU A 545 12.59 15.96 -32.40
N VAL A 546 13.07 14.81 -32.90
CA VAL A 546 12.83 14.38 -34.30
C VAL A 546 11.33 14.23 -34.56
N ARG A 547 10.60 13.68 -33.58
CA ARG A 547 9.14 13.54 -33.65
C ARG A 547 8.43 14.89 -33.61
N GLU A 548 8.93 15.85 -32.84
CA GLU A 548 8.42 17.23 -32.86
C GLU A 548 8.77 17.96 -34.15
N GLU A 549 9.73 17.53 -34.97
CA GLU A 549 9.96 18.05 -36.33
C GLU A 549 9.09 17.34 -37.38
N GLU A 550 8.91 16.01 -37.32
CA GLU A 550 7.93 15.28 -38.15
C GLU A 550 6.50 15.82 -37.95
N GLU A 551 6.07 16.03 -36.70
CA GLU A 551 4.76 16.63 -36.37
C GLU A 551 4.66 18.14 -36.77
N LYS A 552 5.70 18.77 -37.37
CA LYS A 552 5.62 20.11 -38.00
C LYS A 552 5.61 20.06 -39.53
N GLU A 553 6.33 19.13 -40.16
CA GLU A 553 6.23 18.94 -41.61
C GLU A 553 4.81 18.45 -41.99
N GLU A 554 4.15 17.66 -41.14
CA GLU A 554 2.72 17.33 -41.30
C GLU A 554 1.79 18.56 -41.11
N GLU A 555 2.10 19.52 -40.23
CA GLU A 555 1.30 20.77 -40.08
C GLU A 555 1.51 21.76 -41.26
N GLU A 556 2.70 21.80 -41.89
CA GLU A 556 2.93 22.65 -43.08
C GLU A 556 2.38 22.05 -44.39
N GLU A 557 2.09 20.74 -44.48
CA GLU A 557 1.38 20.14 -45.63
C GLU A 557 -0.16 20.26 -45.55
N GLU A 558 -0.78 20.35 -44.35
CA GLU A 558 -2.25 20.55 -44.23
C GLU A 558 -2.69 22.00 -44.58
N ASP A 559 -1.87 23.02 -44.29
CA ASP A 559 -2.18 24.45 -44.59
C ASP A 559 -2.27 24.73 -46.12
N ASP A 560 -1.62 23.93 -46.97
CA ASP A 560 -1.62 24.07 -48.44
C ASP A 560 -2.86 23.42 -49.13
N GLU A 561 -3.60 22.50 -48.46
CA GLU A 561 -4.84 21.91 -49.02
C GLU A 561 -6.10 22.77 -48.78
N ASP A 562 -6.15 23.59 -47.72
CA ASP A 562 -7.35 24.35 -47.34
C ASP A 562 -7.65 25.56 -48.26
N GLU A 563 -6.66 26.11 -49.01
CA GLU A 563 -6.91 27.20 -49.99
C GLU A 563 -7.76 26.76 -51.20
N GLU A 564 -7.85 25.46 -51.54
CA GLU A 564 -8.76 25.01 -52.62
C GLU A 564 -10.23 24.91 -52.19
N VAL A 565 -10.54 24.90 -50.87
CA VAL A 565 -11.88 24.54 -50.35
C VAL A 565 -12.83 25.74 -50.18
N GLU A 566 -12.34 26.97 -49.97
CA GLU A 566 -13.20 28.16 -49.77
C GLU A 566 -14.13 28.49 -50.97
N VAL A 567 -13.87 27.93 -52.15
CA VAL A 567 -14.58 28.29 -53.40
C VAL A 567 -15.98 27.68 -53.51
N GLU A 568 -16.23 26.47 -52.97
CA GLU A 568 -17.52 25.76 -53.20
C GLU A 568 -18.66 26.17 -52.23
N VAL A 569 -18.37 26.79 -51.08
CA VAL A 569 -19.34 26.91 -49.98
C VAL A 569 -20.47 27.93 -50.27
N GLN A 570 -20.24 28.92 -51.14
CA GLN A 570 -21.12 30.09 -51.30
C GLN A 570 -22.45 29.83 -52.03
N GLU A 571 -22.64 28.71 -52.74
CA GLU A 571 -23.88 28.45 -53.50
C GLU A 571 -25.06 27.93 -52.64
N SER A 572 -24.85 27.62 -51.36
CA SER A 572 -25.79 26.77 -50.58
C SER A 572 -26.85 27.47 -49.69
N GLU A 573 -26.73 28.78 -49.39
CA GLU A 573 -27.57 29.43 -48.35
C GLU A 573 -28.91 30.07 -48.82
N GLU A 574 -29.22 30.10 -50.13
CA GLU A 574 -30.41 30.84 -50.62
C GLU A 574 -31.76 30.08 -50.51
N GLU A 575 -31.79 28.74 -50.57
CA GLU A 575 -33.05 28.00 -50.80
C GLU A 575 -34.03 27.91 -49.61
N GLU A 576 -33.59 27.97 -48.33
CA GLU A 576 -34.41 27.46 -47.21
C GLU A 576 -35.60 28.36 -46.76
N LYS A 577 -35.90 29.48 -47.45
CA LYS A 577 -36.74 30.57 -46.89
C LYS A 577 -38.23 30.60 -47.30
N GLU A 578 -38.73 29.78 -48.22
CA GLU A 578 -40.04 30.04 -48.88
C GLU A 578 -41.31 29.28 -48.37
N SER A 579 -41.23 28.36 -47.39
CA SER A 579 -42.21 27.25 -47.29
C SER A 579 -43.26 27.25 -46.14
N LYS A 580 -43.92 28.37 -45.78
CA LYS A 580 -45.03 28.36 -44.77
C LYS A 580 -46.24 29.28 -45.06
N LYS A 581 -47.42 28.71 -45.40
CA LYS A 581 -48.73 29.41 -45.31
C LYS A 581 -50.00 28.52 -45.37
N ILE A 582 -51.08 29.04 -44.78
CA ILE A 582 -52.53 28.72 -44.97
C ILE A 582 -53.17 27.55 -44.18
N GLN A 583 -54.11 27.90 -43.29
CA GLN A 583 -55.22 27.06 -42.75
C GLN A 583 -56.51 27.38 -43.53
N PRO A 584 -57.62 26.59 -43.44
CA PRO A 584 -58.73 26.89 -42.49
C PRO A 584 -59.56 25.61 -42.09
N LYS A 585 -60.76 25.55 -41.43
CA LYS A 585 -61.88 26.46 -41.01
C LYS A 585 -62.39 26.10 -39.58
N ARG A 586 -63.46 26.79 -39.12
CA ARG A 586 -64.21 26.70 -37.83
C ARG A 586 -65.39 25.68 -37.89
N LYS A 587 -66.08 25.24 -36.81
CA LYS A 587 -67.00 26.01 -35.92
C LYS A 587 -67.35 25.38 -34.54
N LYS A 588 -67.81 26.28 -33.65
CA LYS A 588 -68.40 26.21 -32.27
C LYS A 588 -69.94 25.94 -32.29
N PRO A 589 -70.72 25.99 -31.16
CA PRO A 589 -70.45 25.88 -29.70
C PRO A 589 -71.50 25.01 -28.91
N ALA A 590 -71.36 24.89 -27.57
CA ALA A 590 -72.46 25.09 -26.58
C ALA A 590 -71.95 25.08 -25.11
N GLU A 591 -72.66 25.71 -24.17
CA GLU A 591 -72.37 25.73 -22.73
C GLU A 591 -73.44 25.00 -21.89
N LYS A 592 -73.09 24.53 -20.68
CA LYS A 592 -73.75 24.96 -19.42
C LYS A 592 -73.06 24.44 -18.15
N LYS A 593 -73.12 25.26 -17.09
CA LYS A 593 -72.77 24.89 -15.69
C LYS A 593 -73.88 24.07 -15.04
N LYS A 594 -73.54 23.25 -14.03
CA LYS A 594 -74.28 23.18 -12.75
C LYS A 594 -73.47 22.53 -11.63
N GLU A 595 -73.83 22.80 -10.38
CA GLU A 595 -73.15 22.26 -9.19
C GLU A 595 -73.66 20.85 -8.81
N SER A 596 -72.93 20.16 -7.91
CA SER A 596 -73.51 19.64 -6.64
C SER A 596 -72.44 18.91 -5.79
N LYS A 597 -72.81 18.54 -4.55
CA LYS A 597 -71.96 17.91 -3.52
C LYS A 597 -72.18 16.39 -3.49
N SER A 598 -71.17 15.59 -3.10
CA SER A 598 -71.35 14.51 -2.08
C SER A 598 -70.08 13.69 -1.71
N ASN A 599 -69.81 13.65 -0.41
CA ASN A 599 -69.58 12.50 0.50
C ASN A 599 -68.97 11.15 0.04
N ASN A 600 -68.10 10.63 0.94
CA ASN A 600 -67.85 9.19 1.26
C ASN A 600 -67.11 8.33 0.19
N THR A 601 -66.48 7.18 0.50
CA THR A 601 -66.40 6.40 1.76
C THR A 601 -65.03 5.70 1.90
N THR A 602 -64.52 5.51 3.11
CA THR A 602 -63.43 4.55 3.40
C THR A 602 -63.91 3.09 3.30
N ARG A 603 -63.07 2.16 2.85
CA ARG A 603 -63.35 0.72 2.93
C ARG A 603 -62.08 -0.11 3.17
N THR A 604 -62.05 -0.83 4.29
CA THR A 604 -60.97 -1.75 4.68
C THR A 604 -61.19 -3.15 4.12
N THR A 605 -60.10 -3.86 3.83
CA THR A 605 -60.11 -5.29 3.48
C THR A 605 -59.08 -6.04 4.31
N LYS A 606 -59.53 -6.98 5.15
CA LYS A 606 -58.67 -7.88 5.93
C LYS A 606 -58.12 -8.98 5.02
N LYS A 607 -56.81 -9.25 5.06
CA LYS A 607 -56.23 -10.46 4.46
C LYS A 607 -56.34 -11.65 5.43
N LYS A 608 -56.58 -12.84 4.88
CA LYS A 608 -56.86 -14.09 5.61
C LYS A 608 -55.55 -14.84 5.87
N ILE A 609 -55.37 -15.37 7.08
CA ILE A 609 -54.25 -16.26 7.44
C ILE A 609 -54.66 -17.70 7.12
N GLU A 610 -53.72 -18.50 6.59
CA GLU A 610 -53.93 -19.91 6.25
C GLU A 610 -52.75 -20.74 6.76
N GLN A 611 -53.03 -21.91 7.35
CA GLN A 611 -52.04 -22.75 8.03
C GLN A 611 -51.56 -23.93 7.16
N PRO A 612 -50.26 -24.30 7.19
CA PRO A 612 -49.76 -25.47 6.48
C PRO A 612 -50.16 -26.78 7.18
N LYS A 613 -50.65 -27.75 6.41
CA LYS A 613 -51.01 -29.09 6.91
C LYS A 613 -49.77 -29.98 7.11
N LYS A 614 -49.70 -30.68 8.24
CA LYS A 614 -48.75 -31.78 8.47
C LYS A 614 -48.98 -32.90 7.45
N LYS A 615 -47.91 -33.52 6.96
CA LYS A 615 -47.94 -34.84 6.29
C LYS A 615 -47.22 -35.85 7.17
N SER A 616 -47.95 -36.85 7.65
CA SER A 616 -47.35 -38.10 8.13
C SER A 616 -47.10 -39.05 6.95
N LYS A 617 -46.12 -39.94 7.10
CA LYS A 617 -45.95 -41.14 6.29
C LYS A 617 -45.91 -42.36 7.22
N LYS A 618 -46.49 -43.46 6.74
CA LYS A 618 -45.98 -44.81 7.03
C LYS A 618 -44.90 -45.12 6.00
#